data_AF-A0A916YNY0-F1
#
_entry.id   AF-A0A916YNY0-F1
#
_cell.length_a   1.000
_cell.length_b   1.000
_cell.length_c   1.000
_cell.angle_alpha   90.00
_cell.angle_beta   90.00
_cell.angle_gamma   90.00
#
_symmetry.space_group_name_H-M   'P 1'
#
loop_
_entity.id
_entity.type
_entity.pdbx_description
1 polymer ?
#
loop_
_entity_poly.entity_id
_entity_poly.type
_entity_poly.pdbx_seq_one_letter_code
_entity_poly.pdbx_strand_id
1 'polypeptide(L)'
;MGKTRTRLDCRRSFLTPDVVRDIAILTVAYFIAGYVGISLAVPPGYATIVWPASGVALCGLLLRGGKLWPGVWLGSFLFNTARDFEASLAVEQSLVLFTNAAIIGVGGSFQAFAGLWMAKRFSDGIELSDFRQTALAILQVIFLPCLIAPTIGAFALFATGSIGPDLLLQNWLTWFLGDLLGVALISPILLLSRWSPVSILWSGRNLQGASPLVAISLAATVLITFYAWQFLSEREFRQAEQDLTEMAANTDEALRYRLQIYQRALESGSTFVALNGEITPSVWREYVKRMNLDRSYPGMRGFGVFEEVAGEDLEDFRGRFANEFGERFEVHPQAQRERHFIINRIEPLSENLAALGLDLAFEAGRREAIALSTKHEAAVLTRPIVLVQDARKGAGFLLILPILDDGGRPTGRWIYAPLVAEELLSVLTPQQGADFALQVFHGDVGGQADLLYASGCVSEHPKFALEKTITLAGQPFLLRWTSLPAFERSSTSSAPFVVLVSGLMITLLLGALLMTFIKREGHVIREVTEATAELAVRWCRFPGQDAKLIPT
;
A
#
# COMPACT_ATOMS: atom_id res chain seq x y z
N MET A 1 48.04 -45.81 32.00
CA MET A 1 47.03 -46.13 33.05
C MET A 1 46.61 -44.83 33.70
N GLY A 2 45.30 -44.60 33.89
CA GLY A 2 44.75 -43.44 34.60
C GLY A 2 43.87 -42.50 33.75
N LYS A 3 42.72 -42.99 33.26
CA LYS A 3 41.63 -42.14 32.76
C LYS A 3 40.88 -41.56 33.96
N THR A 4 41.00 -40.26 34.23
CA THR A 4 40.12 -39.55 35.16
C THR A 4 38.93 -38.99 34.38
N ARG A 5 37.89 -39.81 34.24
CA ARG A 5 36.54 -39.35 33.89
C ARG A 5 35.99 -38.57 35.07
N THR A 6 35.98 -37.24 34.99
CA THR A 6 35.18 -36.42 35.89
C THR A 6 33.71 -36.62 35.53
N ARG A 7 32.99 -37.26 36.46
CA ARG A 7 31.55 -37.54 36.37
C ARG A 7 30.77 -36.26 36.10
N LEU A 8 29.93 -36.30 35.08
CA LEU A 8 28.79 -35.40 34.93
C LEU A 8 27.91 -35.55 36.17
N ASP A 9 27.97 -34.54 37.03
CA ASP A 9 27.12 -34.45 38.21
C ASP A 9 25.69 -34.16 37.76
N CYS A 10 24.79 -35.06 38.12
CA CYS A 10 23.40 -35.09 37.72
C CYS A 10 22.57 -34.29 38.75
N ARG A 11 21.63 -33.47 38.26
CA ARG A 11 20.67 -32.60 39.01
C ARG A 11 21.20 -31.25 39.52
N ARG A 12 21.44 -30.31 38.61
CA ARG A 12 21.17 -28.88 38.90
C ARG A 12 19.75 -28.55 38.43
N SER A 13 18.93 -28.06 39.36
CA SER A 13 17.57 -27.54 39.13
C SER A 13 17.47 -26.74 37.83
N PHE A 14 16.37 -26.90 37.09
CA PHE A 14 16.09 -26.16 35.85
C PHE A 14 15.92 -24.65 36.07
N LEU A 15 15.66 -24.22 37.31
CA LEU A 15 15.30 -22.86 37.69
C LEU A 15 16.18 -22.39 38.85
N THR A 16 17.42 -22.01 38.57
CA THR A 16 18.19 -21.20 39.52
C THR A 16 17.84 -19.72 39.32
N PRO A 17 17.94 -18.86 40.36
CA PRO A 17 17.63 -17.42 40.24
C PRO A 17 18.38 -16.73 39.10
N ASP A 18 19.63 -17.14 38.83
CA ASP A 18 20.44 -16.62 37.72
C ASP A 18 19.84 -16.96 36.35
N VAL A 19 19.33 -18.18 36.15
CA VAL A 19 18.72 -18.59 34.88
C VAL A 19 17.42 -17.83 34.62
N VAL A 20 16.61 -17.62 35.68
CA VAL A 20 15.37 -16.84 35.57
C VAL A 20 15.66 -15.38 35.22
N ARG A 21 16.65 -14.76 35.86
CA ARG A 21 17.12 -13.41 35.50
C ARG A 21 17.56 -13.34 34.04
N ASP A 22 18.40 -14.28 33.61
CA ASP A 22 18.95 -14.26 32.25
C ASP A 22 17.85 -14.52 31.19
N ILE A 23 16.83 -15.34 31.50
CA ILE A 23 15.62 -15.48 30.68
C ILE A 23 14.88 -14.15 30.57
N ALA A 24 14.64 -13.45 31.67
CA ALA A 24 13.94 -12.16 31.66
C ALA A 24 14.70 -11.09 30.86
N ILE A 25 16.02 -11.03 30.99
CA ILE A 25 16.86 -10.12 30.20
C ILE A 25 16.74 -10.45 28.71
N LEU A 26 16.83 -11.73 28.33
CA LEU A 26 16.71 -12.14 26.94
C LEU A 26 15.31 -11.84 26.36
N THR A 27 14.25 -12.03 27.14
CA THR A 27 12.88 -11.64 26.79
C THR A 27 12.81 -10.16 26.42
N VAL A 28 13.31 -9.28 27.30
CA VAL A 28 13.29 -7.83 27.08
C VAL A 28 14.17 -7.43 25.88
N ALA A 29 15.36 -8.00 25.78
CA ALA A 29 16.28 -7.71 24.68
C ALA A 29 15.71 -8.15 23.33
N TYR A 30 15.08 -9.33 23.26
CA TYR A 30 14.40 -9.81 22.06
C TYR A 30 13.25 -8.86 21.68
N PHE A 31 12.41 -8.50 22.65
CA PHE A 31 11.27 -7.60 22.43
C PHE A 31 11.72 -6.24 21.87
N ILE A 32 12.72 -5.60 22.50
CA ILE A 32 13.27 -4.32 22.04
C ILE A 32 13.88 -4.45 20.65
N ALA A 33 14.64 -5.52 20.39
CA ALA A 33 15.24 -5.78 19.09
C ALA A 33 14.18 -6.01 17.99
N GLY A 34 13.06 -6.64 18.32
CA GLY A 34 11.91 -6.79 17.42
C GLY A 34 11.25 -5.45 17.11
N TYR A 35 11.09 -4.60 18.13
CA TYR A 35 10.55 -3.24 17.96
C TYR A 35 11.46 -2.36 17.08
N VAL A 36 12.77 -2.44 17.25
CA VAL A 36 13.73 -1.78 16.35
C VAL A 36 13.63 -2.34 14.93
N GLY A 37 13.54 -3.66 14.79
CA GLY A 37 13.40 -4.33 13.49
C GLY A 37 12.18 -3.84 12.71
N ILE A 38 10.99 -3.84 13.32
CA ILE A 38 9.75 -3.45 12.63
C ILE A 38 9.72 -1.95 12.28
N SER A 39 10.42 -1.11 13.06
CA SER A 39 10.59 0.32 12.75
C SER A 39 11.39 0.57 11.46
N LEU A 40 12.00 -0.48 10.89
CA LEU A 40 12.78 -0.47 9.64
C LEU A 40 12.04 -1.15 8.47
N ALA A 41 10.75 -1.50 8.61
CA ALA A 41 9.98 -2.19 7.57
C ALA A 41 9.61 -1.28 6.37
N VAL A 42 9.54 -1.87 5.17
CA VAL A 42 9.36 -1.22 3.86
C VAL A 42 7.96 -1.44 3.26
N PRO A 43 7.19 -0.39 2.93
CA PRO A 43 5.92 -0.57 2.20
C PRO A 43 6.12 -0.97 0.73
N PRO A 44 5.22 -1.79 0.14
CA PRO A 44 4.01 -2.38 0.72
C PRO A 44 4.33 -3.75 1.34
N GLY A 45 4.62 -3.79 2.65
CA GLY A 45 4.99 -5.00 3.34
C GLY A 45 5.21 -4.75 4.83
N TYR A 46 4.51 -5.50 5.69
CA TYR A 46 4.67 -5.43 7.15
C TYR A 46 5.95 -6.12 7.66
N ALA A 47 6.83 -6.57 6.76
CA ALA A 47 8.04 -7.32 7.10
C ALA A 47 9.28 -6.46 6.89
N THR A 48 10.15 -6.45 7.89
CA THR A 48 11.42 -5.73 7.83
C THR A 48 12.49 -6.55 7.13
N ILE A 49 13.34 -5.87 6.37
CA ILE A 49 14.49 -6.47 5.70
C ILE A 49 15.55 -6.90 6.72
N VAL A 50 15.53 -6.37 7.96
CA VAL A 50 16.47 -6.76 9.02
C VAL A 50 15.69 -7.05 10.30
N TRP A 51 15.83 -8.26 10.84
CA TRP A 51 15.21 -8.69 12.10
C TRP A 51 16.26 -8.93 13.21
N PRO A 52 16.72 -7.87 13.93
CA PRO A 52 17.81 -7.99 14.89
C PRO A 52 17.52 -8.97 16.04
N ALA A 53 16.24 -9.21 16.36
CA ALA A 53 15.84 -10.09 17.45
C ALA A 53 16.32 -11.55 17.23
N SER A 54 16.38 -12.04 15.99
CA SER A 54 16.95 -13.36 15.68
C SER A 54 18.44 -13.44 16.00
N GLY A 55 19.18 -12.36 15.74
CA GLY A 55 20.59 -12.25 16.13
C GLY A 55 20.78 -12.18 17.64
N VAL A 56 19.94 -11.40 18.35
CA VAL A 56 19.93 -11.33 19.82
C VAL A 56 19.62 -12.70 20.44
N ALA A 57 18.64 -13.42 19.89
CA ALA A 57 18.28 -14.77 20.34
C ALA A 57 19.46 -15.73 20.25
N LEU A 58 20.11 -15.81 19.08
CA LEU A 58 21.28 -16.67 18.91
C LEU A 58 22.44 -16.25 19.84
N CYS A 59 22.73 -14.96 19.94
CA CYS A 59 23.81 -14.45 20.79
C CYS A 59 23.55 -14.74 22.29
N GLY A 60 22.32 -14.57 22.76
CA GLY A 60 21.93 -14.90 24.13
C GLY A 60 22.14 -16.39 24.45
N LEU A 61 21.74 -17.27 23.52
CA LEU A 61 21.94 -18.71 23.65
C LEU A 61 23.42 -19.13 23.55
N LEU A 62 24.23 -18.46 22.74
CA LEU A 62 25.68 -18.69 22.67
C LEU A 62 26.36 -18.32 23.99
N LEU A 63 26.03 -17.16 24.56
CA LEU A 63 26.64 -16.64 25.80
C LEU A 63 26.33 -17.47 27.05
N ARG A 64 25.07 -17.88 27.22
CA ARG A 64 24.57 -18.48 28.48
C ARG A 64 24.03 -19.90 28.32
N GLY A 65 24.04 -20.43 27.09
CA GLY A 65 23.64 -21.79 26.76
C GLY A 65 22.15 -21.94 26.42
N GLY A 66 21.79 -23.15 25.95
CA GLY A 66 20.47 -23.46 25.41
C GLY A 66 19.31 -23.45 26.42
N LYS A 67 19.56 -23.25 27.72
CA LYS A 67 18.50 -23.18 28.74
C LYS A 67 17.67 -21.89 28.67
N LEU A 68 18.18 -20.86 27.99
CA LEU A 68 17.53 -19.55 27.88
C LEU A 68 16.47 -19.49 26.77
N TRP A 69 16.22 -20.59 26.03
CA TRP A 69 15.24 -20.61 24.94
C TRP A 69 13.83 -20.09 25.34
N PRO A 70 13.32 -20.25 26.59
CA PRO A 70 12.03 -19.67 26.96
C PRO A 70 11.99 -18.14 26.88
N GLY A 71 13.15 -17.47 27.03
CA GLY A 71 13.24 -16.02 26.87
C GLY A 71 13.01 -15.56 25.44
N VAL A 72 13.48 -16.34 24.45
CA VAL A 72 13.21 -16.09 23.02
C VAL A 72 11.72 -16.26 22.75
N TRP A 73 11.12 -17.35 23.24
CA TRP A 73 9.69 -17.61 23.09
C TRP A 73 8.84 -16.49 23.70
N LEU A 74 9.11 -16.13 24.97
CA LEU A 74 8.38 -15.07 25.68
C LEU A 74 8.54 -13.71 24.99
N GLY A 75 9.76 -13.36 24.59
CA GLY A 75 10.02 -12.08 23.91
C GLY A 75 9.28 -11.99 22.57
N SER A 76 9.32 -13.06 21.78
CA SER A 76 8.61 -13.15 20.50
C SER A 76 7.10 -13.14 20.70
N PHE A 77 6.58 -13.90 21.67
CA PHE A 77 5.15 -13.95 21.98
C PHE A 77 4.65 -12.56 22.36
N LEU A 78 5.29 -11.91 23.35
CA LEU A 78 4.91 -10.58 23.81
C LEU A 78 4.96 -9.54 22.68
N PHE A 79 6.01 -9.59 21.84
CA PHE A 79 6.13 -8.69 20.70
C PHE A 79 4.96 -8.83 19.72
N ASN A 80 4.67 -10.06 19.28
CA ASN A 80 3.61 -10.31 18.31
C ASN A 80 2.23 -9.98 18.88
N THR A 81 2.00 -10.27 20.17
CA THR A 81 0.74 -9.88 20.83
C THR A 81 0.59 -8.38 21.00
N ALA A 82 1.66 -7.65 21.37
CA ALA A 82 1.57 -6.22 21.62
C ALA A 82 1.30 -5.43 20.34
N ARG A 83 1.86 -5.88 19.21
CA ARG A 83 1.68 -5.24 17.91
C ARG A 83 0.25 -5.33 17.39
N ASP A 84 -0.31 -6.54 17.35
CA ASP A 84 -1.60 -6.75 16.69
C ASP A 84 -2.78 -6.41 17.62
N PHE A 85 -2.56 -6.30 18.93
CA PHE A 85 -3.56 -5.84 19.90
C PHE A 85 -3.98 -4.37 19.67
N GLU A 86 -3.11 -3.54 19.08
CA GLU A 86 -3.46 -2.17 18.67
C GLU A 86 -4.48 -2.13 17.51
N ALA A 87 -4.66 -3.24 16.77
CA ALA A 87 -5.46 -3.29 15.54
C ALA A 87 -6.80 -4.06 15.66
N SER A 88 -6.99 -4.91 16.67
CA SER A 88 -8.15 -5.82 16.74
C SER A 88 -9.00 -5.64 18.01
N LEU A 89 -10.25 -5.18 17.87
CA LEU A 89 -11.23 -5.03 18.95
C LEU A 89 -12.21 -6.22 19.10
N ALA A 90 -12.11 -7.26 18.26
CA ALA A 90 -13.05 -8.40 18.24
C ALA A 90 -12.47 -9.67 18.90
N VAL A 91 -13.27 -10.34 19.75
CA VAL A 91 -12.86 -11.49 20.58
C VAL A 91 -12.40 -12.72 19.79
N GLU A 92 -13.02 -13.00 18.63
CA GLU A 92 -12.62 -14.14 17.77
C GLU A 92 -11.24 -13.94 17.11
N GLN A 93 -10.91 -12.70 16.74
CA GLN A 93 -9.61 -12.35 16.17
C GLN A 93 -8.49 -12.47 17.21
N SER A 94 -8.80 -12.24 18.48
CA SER A 94 -7.84 -12.36 19.58
C SER A 94 -7.30 -13.78 19.76
N LEU A 95 -8.12 -14.83 19.59
CA LEU A 95 -7.67 -16.22 19.76
C LEU A 95 -6.69 -16.66 18.66
N VAL A 96 -6.99 -16.28 17.41
CA VAL A 96 -6.11 -16.54 16.26
C VAL A 96 -4.79 -15.78 16.45
N LEU A 97 -4.86 -14.54 16.91
CA LEU A 97 -3.68 -13.74 17.22
C LEU A 97 -2.76 -14.41 18.24
N PHE A 98 -3.28 -14.78 19.41
CA PHE A 98 -2.46 -15.43 20.45
C PHE A 98 -1.87 -16.76 19.97
N THR A 99 -2.62 -17.51 19.16
CA THR A 99 -2.18 -18.78 18.59
C THR A 99 -1.01 -18.57 17.62
N ASN A 100 -1.14 -17.62 16.70
CA ASN A 100 -0.07 -17.24 15.77
C ASN A 100 1.16 -16.75 16.54
N ALA A 101 1.01 -15.85 17.50
CA ALA A 101 2.11 -15.35 18.33
C ALA A 101 2.86 -16.48 19.06
N ALA A 102 2.14 -17.47 19.59
CA ALA A 102 2.72 -18.62 20.27
C ALA A 102 3.52 -19.53 19.32
N ILE A 103 2.95 -19.84 18.14
CA ILE A 103 3.62 -20.69 17.13
C ILE A 103 4.85 -19.99 16.55
N ILE A 104 4.75 -18.69 16.27
CA ILE A 104 5.87 -17.87 15.80
C ILE A 104 7.01 -17.87 16.83
N GLY A 105 6.68 -17.70 18.12
CA GLY A 105 7.66 -17.80 19.20
C GLY A 105 8.35 -19.16 19.29
N VAL A 106 7.64 -20.25 18.98
CA VAL A 106 8.23 -21.60 18.90
C VAL A 106 9.22 -21.67 17.73
N GLY A 107 8.84 -21.16 16.57
CA GLY A 107 9.72 -21.08 15.39
C GLY A 107 11.02 -20.33 15.67
N GLY A 108 10.92 -19.12 16.25
CA GLY A 108 12.10 -18.32 16.63
C GLY A 108 12.99 -19.00 17.67
N SER A 109 12.40 -19.71 18.62
CA SER A 109 13.14 -20.48 19.63
C SER A 109 13.90 -21.66 19.02
N PHE A 110 13.26 -22.42 18.13
CA PHE A 110 13.91 -23.52 17.43
C PHE A 110 15.03 -23.05 16.50
N GLN A 111 14.82 -21.94 15.80
CA GLN A 111 15.85 -21.30 14.98
C GLN A 111 17.09 -20.96 15.80
N ALA A 112 16.91 -20.24 16.93
CA ALA A 112 18.03 -19.89 17.80
C ALA A 112 18.73 -21.13 18.38
N PHE A 113 17.96 -22.16 18.75
CA PHE A 113 18.50 -23.41 19.29
C PHE A 113 19.28 -24.22 18.24
N ALA A 114 18.77 -24.29 17.01
CA ALA A 114 19.45 -24.93 15.89
C ALA A 114 20.78 -24.21 15.59
N GLY A 115 20.77 -22.87 15.56
CA GLY A 115 21.99 -22.06 15.41
C GLY A 115 23.01 -22.35 16.51
N LEU A 116 22.59 -22.38 17.78
CA LEU A 116 23.45 -22.76 18.91
C LEU A 116 24.03 -24.18 18.73
N TRP A 117 23.19 -25.14 18.35
CA TRP A 117 23.60 -26.54 18.19
C TRP A 117 24.63 -26.71 17.06
N MET A 118 24.43 -26.02 15.94
CA MET A 118 25.38 -26.04 14.83
C MET A 118 26.67 -25.28 15.17
N ALA A 119 26.58 -24.16 15.91
CA ALA A 119 27.74 -23.39 16.36
C ALA A 119 28.68 -24.19 17.29
N LYS A 120 28.15 -25.14 18.09
CA LYS A 120 28.98 -26.02 18.93
C LYS A 120 29.97 -26.88 18.14
N ARG A 121 29.74 -27.11 16.83
CA ARG A 121 30.67 -27.84 15.96
C ARG A 121 31.93 -27.05 15.63
N PHE A 122 31.91 -25.75 15.88
CA PHE A 122 33.01 -24.82 15.65
C PHE A 122 33.66 -24.37 16.97
N SER A 123 33.53 -25.17 18.04
CA SER A 123 34.07 -24.85 19.37
C SER A 123 35.59 -24.68 19.41
N ASP A 124 36.30 -25.29 18.47
CA ASP A 124 37.76 -25.21 18.36
C ASP A 124 38.24 -23.88 17.74
N GLY A 125 37.29 -23.04 17.31
CA GLY A 125 37.52 -21.74 16.70
C GLY A 125 37.20 -21.70 15.21
N ILE A 126 37.00 -20.49 14.70
CA ILE A 126 36.72 -20.20 13.29
C ILE A 126 37.88 -19.38 12.73
N GLU A 127 38.61 -19.95 11.77
CA GLU A 127 39.70 -19.27 11.06
C GLU A 127 39.13 -18.56 9.82
N LEU A 128 38.98 -17.23 9.91
CA LEU A 128 38.39 -16.41 8.85
C LEU A 128 39.21 -16.38 7.55
N SER A 129 40.51 -16.73 7.63
CA SER A 129 41.35 -16.85 6.45
C SER A 129 41.09 -18.14 5.65
N ASP A 130 40.48 -19.15 6.28
CA ASP A 130 39.96 -20.33 5.58
C ASP A 130 38.55 -20.05 5.05
N PHE A 131 38.48 -19.76 3.74
CA PHE A 131 37.22 -19.50 3.05
C PHE A 131 36.23 -20.66 3.19
N ARG A 132 36.69 -21.91 3.15
CA ARG A 132 35.82 -23.09 3.23
C ARG A 132 35.23 -23.23 4.62
N GLN A 133 36.05 -23.10 5.67
CA GLN A 133 35.57 -23.17 7.05
C GLN A 133 34.59 -22.04 7.34
N THR A 134 34.90 -20.82 6.90
CA THR A 134 34.04 -19.64 7.06
C THR A 134 32.71 -19.81 6.33
N ALA A 135 32.73 -20.24 5.07
CA ALA A 135 31.52 -20.49 4.30
C ALA A 135 30.64 -21.58 4.94
N LEU A 136 31.25 -22.66 5.46
CA LEU A 136 30.52 -23.70 6.20
C LEU A 136 29.93 -23.16 7.51
N ALA A 137 30.65 -22.30 8.24
CA ALA A 137 30.13 -21.67 9.46
C ALA A 137 28.94 -20.76 9.16
N ILE A 138 29.01 -19.92 8.12
CA ILE A 138 27.89 -19.06 7.70
C ILE A 138 26.69 -19.92 7.27
N LEU A 139 26.90 -20.93 6.45
CA LEU A 139 25.84 -21.82 5.99
C LEU A 139 25.16 -22.55 7.16
N GLN A 140 25.95 -23.11 8.07
CA GLN A 140 25.43 -23.95 9.16
C GLN A 140 24.90 -23.16 10.35
N VAL A 141 25.50 -22.04 10.72
CA VAL A 141 25.11 -21.30 11.93
C VAL A 141 24.09 -20.20 11.63
N ILE A 142 24.11 -19.65 10.42
CA ILE A 142 23.26 -18.52 10.03
C ILE A 142 22.19 -18.98 9.04
N PHE A 143 22.58 -19.43 7.85
CA PHE A 143 21.63 -19.67 6.75
C PHE A 143 20.62 -20.78 7.05
N LEU A 144 21.08 -22.00 7.38
CA LEU A 144 20.19 -23.15 7.60
C LEU A 144 19.23 -22.97 8.79
N PRO A 145 19.66 -22.46 9.96
CA PRO A 145 18.76 -22.18 11.06
C PRO A 145 17.70 -21.13 10.72
N CYS A 146 18.05 -20.10 9.93
CA CYS A 146 17.12 -19.04 9.52
C CYS A 146 15.99 -19.51 8.60
N LEU A 147 16.02 -20.76 8.10
CA LEU A 147 14.90 -21.36 7.37
C LEU A 147 13.77 -21.82 8.30
N ILE A 148 14.03 -22.00 9.60
CA ILE A 148 13.12 -22.65 10.54
C ILE A 148 11.96 -21.73 10.92
N ALA A 149 12.25 -20.53 11.42
CA ALA A 149 11.23 -19.59 11.86
C ALA A 149 10.27 -19.17 10.73
N PRO A 150 10.72 -18.77 9.51
CA PRO A 150 9.81 -18.40 8.43
C PRO A 150 8.97 -19.59 7.96
N THR A 151 9.52 -20.81 7.97
CA THR A 151 8.74 -22.00 7.61
C THR A 151 7.64 -22.28 8.63
N ILE A 152 7.93 -22.19 9.93
CA ILE A 152 6.90 -22.42 10.95
C ILE A 152 5.88 -21.27 10.99
N GLY A 153 6.36 -20.02 10.94
CA GLY A 153 5.54 -18.83 11.05
C GLY A 153 4.65 -18.58 9.83
N ALA A 154 5.20 -18.62 8.61
CA ALA A 154 4.44 -18.35 7.40
C ALA A 154 3.36 -19.43 7.15
N PHE A 155 3.67 -20.70 7.42
CA PHE A 155 2.66 -21.76 7.34
C PHE A 155 1.60 -21.66 8.43
N ALA A 156 1.92 -21.20 9.64
CA ALA A 156 0.92 -20.95 10.67
C ALA A 156 -0.05 -19.82 10.29
N LEU A 157 0.48 -18.73 9.74
CA LEU A 157 -0.34 -17.63 9.22
C LEU A 157 -1.24 -18.09 8.07
N PHE A 158 -0.72 -18.93 7.17
CA PHE A 158 -1.51 -19.51 6.08
C PHE A 158 -2.60 -20.46 6.60
N ALA A 159 -2.25 -21.36 7.53
CA ALA A 159 -3.18 -22.34 8.09
C ALA A 159 -4.32 -21.71 8.91
N THR A 160 -4.07 -20.54 9.52
CA THR A 160 -5.10 -19.76 10.23
C THR A 160 -5.92 -18.85 9.31
N GLY A 161 -5.64 -18.82 8.00
CA GLY A 161 -6.30 -17.95 7.04
C GLY A 161 -5.90 -16.48 7.15
N SER A 162 -4.81 -16.17 7.87
CA SER A 162 -4.31 -14.80 8.04
C SER A 162 -3.63 -14.26 6.77
N ILE A 163 -3.10 -15.13 5.92
CA ILE A 163 -2.49 -14.78 4.63
C ILE A 163 -2.99 -15.71 3.52
N GLY A 164 -3.19 -15.15 2.31
CA GLY A 164 -3.55 -15.90 1.12
C GLY A 164 -2.40 -16.73 0.55
N PRO A 165 -2.69 -17.74 -0.31
CA PRO A 165 -1.67 -18.59 -0.94
C PRO A 165 -0.70 -17.81 -1.85
N ASP A 166 -1.18 -16.72 -2.44
CA ASP A 166 -0.45 -15.75 -3.26
C ASP A 166 0.65 -15.02 -2.48
N LEU A 167 0.43 -14.75 -1.19
CA LEU A 167 1.37 -14.03 -0.33
C LEU A 167 2.33 -14.95 0.45
N LEU A 168 2.12 -16.27 0.43
CA LEU A 168 2.89 -17.22 1.24
C LEU A 168 4.40 -17.17 0.91
N LEU A 169 4.76 -17.24 -0.38
CA LEU A 169 6.16 -17.23 -0.80
C LEU A 169 6.83 -15.89 -0.52
N GLN A 170 6.13 -14.78 -0.77
CA GLN A 170 6.65 -13.43 -0.52
C GLN A 170 6.91 -13.20 0.98
N ASN A 171 5.96 -13.58 1.84
CA ASN A 171 6.12 -13.46 3.29
C ASN A 171 7.24 -14.36 3.80
N TRP A 172 7.33 -15.60 3.32
CA TRP A 172 8.40 -16.52 3.70
C TRP A 172 9.78 -15.97 3.30
N LEU A 173 9.94 -15.48 2.06
CA LEU A 173 11.21 -14.91 1.57
C LEU A 173 11.62 -13.68 2.37
N THR A 174 10.67 -12.78 2.62
CA THR A 174 10.95 -11.54 3.36
C THR A 174 11.36 -11.83 4.80
N TRP A 175 10.68 -12.77 5.45
CA TRP A 175 11.00 -13.19 6.81
C TRP A 175 12.36 -13.90 6.88
N PHE A 176 12.61 -14.86 5.98
CA PHE A 176 13.92 -15.52 5.86
C PHE A 176 15.06 -14.52 5.72
N LEU A 177 14.90 -13.54 4.83
CA LEU A 177 15.92 -12.52 4.58
C LEU A 177 16.12 -11.63 5.83
N GLY A 178 15.02 -11.26 6.50
CA GLY A 178 15.03 -10.52 7.75
C GLY A 178 15.85 -11.21 8.85
N ASP A 179 15.60 -12.50 9.07
CA ASP A 179 16.30 -13.31 10.06
C ASP A 179 17.78 -13.50 9.72
N LEU A 180 18.07 -13.82 8.46
CA LEU A 180 19.43 -13.98 7.96
C LEU A 180 20.27 -12.72 8.20
N LEU A 181 19.74 -11.55 7.80
CA LEU A 181 20.42 -10.28 7.97
C LEU A 181 20.51 -9.86 9.44
N GLY A 182 19.47 -10.13 10.23
CA GLY A 182 19.46 -9.88 11.66
C GLY A 182 20.55 -10.64 12.41
N VAL A 183 20.70 -11.94 12.13
CA VAL A 183 21.78 -12.75 12.70
C VAL A 183 23.15 -12.27 12.21
N ALA A 184 23.32 -12.08 10.89
CA ALA A 184 24.58 -11.64 10.30
C ALA A 184 25.06 -10.28 10.83
N LEU A 185 24.13 -9.39 11.20
CA LEU A 185 24.42 -8.06 11.74
C LEU A 185 24.84 -8.10 13.21
N ILE A 186 24.15 -8.91 14.03
CA ILE A 186 24.34 -8.92 15.48
C ILE A 186 25.41 -9.92 15.92
N SER A 187 25.57 -11.06 15.24
CA SER A 187 26.54 -12.09 15.65
C SER A 187 28.00 -11.62 15.68
N PRO A 188 28.50 -10.76 14.77
CA PRO A 188 29.87 -10.25 14.85
C PRO A 188 30.14 -9.44 16.12
N ILE A 189 29.13 -8.77 16.69
CA ILE A 189 29.26 -8.00 17.93
C ILE A 189 29.65 -8.91 19.09
N LEU A 190 28.99 -10.05 19.21
CA LEU A 190 29.33 -11.05 20.22
C LEU A 190 30.66 -11.72 19.88
N LEU A 191 30.82 -12.18 18.63
CA LEU A 191 31.95 -13.03 18.25
C LEU A 191 33.31 -12.33 18.33
N LEU A 192 33.37 -11.02 18.09
CA LEU A 192 34.57 -10.20 18.24
C LEU A 192 34.80 -9.74 19.69
N SER A 193 33.82 -9.91 20.56
CA SER A 193 33.90 -9.54 21.97
C SER A 193 34.74 -10.52 22.79
N ARG A 194 35.32 -10.03 23.89
CA ARG A 194 36.09 -10.84 24.86
C ARG A 194 35.25 -11.93 25.55
N TRP A 195 33.92 -11.79 25.48
CA TRP A 195 32.95 -12.70 26.09
C TRP A 195 32.48 -13.79 25.11
N SER A 196 33.01 -13.80 23.87
CA SER A 196 32.63 -14.81 22.87
C SER A 196 33.01 -16.21 23.35
N PRO A 197 32.08 -17.19 23.30
CA PRO A 197 32.39 -18.58 23.58
C PRO A 197 33.17 -19.27 22.44
N VAL A 198 33.30 -18.63 21.27
CA VAL A 198 33.97 -19.16 20.08
C VAL A 198 35.12 -18.25 19.69
N SER A 199 36.34 -18.80 19.62
CA SER A 199 37.54 -18.10 19.14
C SER A 199 37.44 -17.78 17.66
N ILE A 200 37.51 -16.50 17.31
CA ILE A 200 37.66 -16.08 15.92
C ILE A 200 39.13 -15.80 15.66
N LEU A 201 39.69 -16.47 14.66
CA LEU A 201 41.08 -16.34 14.26
C LEU A 201 41.17 -15.70 12.87
N TRP A 202 42.18 -14.87 12.64
CA TRP A 202 42.55 -14.38 11.31
C TRP A 202 44.05 -14.56 11.10
N SER A 203 44.40 -15.45 10.19
CA SER A 203 45.77 -15.91 9.93
C SER A 203 46.49 -16.31 11.23
N GLY A 204 45.81 -17.10 12.07
CA GLY A 204 46.32 -17.55 13.37
C GLY A 204 46.29 -16.50 14.49
N ARG A 205 45.78 -15.28 14.27
CA ARG A 205 45.63 -14.25 15.30
C ARG A 205 44.22 -14.24 15.87
N ASN A 206 44.08 -14.30 17.19
CA ASN A 206 42.77 -14.15 17.82
C ASN A 206 42.24 -12.73 17.65
N LEU A 207 41.08 -12.60 17.00
CA LEU A 207 40.35 -11.36 16.80
C LEU A 207 39.45 -10.99 17.99
N GLN A 208 39.28 -11.89 18.96
CA GLN A 208 38.62 -11.59 20.23
C GLN A 208 39.47 -10.56 21.00
N GLY A 209 39.09 -9.29 20.91
CA GLY A 209 39.93 -8.17 21.33
C GLY A 209 39.85 -6.95 20.41
N ALA A 210 39.39 -7.14 19.16
CA ALA A 210 38.82 -6.04 18.38
C ALA A 210 37.69 -5.41 19.21
N SER A 211 37.60 -4.07 19.25
CA SER A 211 36.63 -3.46 20.14
C SER A 211 35.21 -3.82 19.66
N PRO A 212 34.33 -4.39 20.50
CA PRO A 212 32.93 -4.63 20.14
C PRO A 212 32.24 -3.33 19.68
N LEU A 213 32.79 -2.18 20.07
CA LEU A 213 32.45 -0.86 19.56
C LEU A 213 32.59 -0.75 18.03
N VAL A 214 33.59 -1.40 17.40
CA VAL A 214 33.72 -1.46 15.94
C VAL A 214 32.52 -2.19 15.33
N ALA A 215 32.21 -3.40 15.80
CA ALA A 215 31.07 -4.17 15.29
C ALA A 215 29.74 -3.43 15.51
N ILE A 216 29.57 -2.80 16.67
CA ILE A 216 28.40 -1.96 16.98
C ILE A 216 28.35 -0.75 16.04
N SER A 217 29.47 -0.08 15.75
CA SER A 217 29.51 1.08 14.85
C SER A 217 29.16 0.71 13.41
N LEU A 218 29.63 -0.45 12.93
CA LEU A 218 29.29 -0.98 11.61
C LEU A 218 27.82 -1.41 11.55
N ALA A 219 27.33 -2.10 12.58
CA ALA A 219 25.93 -2.47 12.65
C ALA A 219 25.02 -1.23 12.68
N ALA A 220 25.36 -0.22 13.48
CA ALA A 220 24.62 1.02 13.57
C ALA A 220 24.61 1.80 12.24
N THR A 221 25.74 1.90 11.55
CA THR A 221 25.81 2.59 10.24
C THR A 221 24.99 1.88 9.16
N VAL A 222 25.00 0.55 9.13
CA VAL A 222 24.12 -0.25 8.25
C VAL A 222 22.65 0.00 8.59
N LEU A 223 22.26 -0.10 9.86
CA LEU A 223 20.87 0.12 10.30
C LEU A 223 20.39 1.54 9.99
N ILE A 224 21.21 2.57 10.23
CA ILE A 224 20.89 3.96 9.90
C ILE A 224 20.74 4.15 8.40
N THR A 225 21.61 3.51 7.59
CA THR A 225 21.51 3.56 6.13
C THR A 225 20.19 2.97 5.63
N PHE A 226 19.83 1.77 6.12
CA PHE A 226 18.56 1.14 5.77
C PHE A 226 17.37 1.95 6.27
N TYR A 227 17.42 2.50 7.48
CA TYR A 227 16.38 3.40 8.01
C TYR A 227 16.18 4.62 7.11
N ALA A 228 17.27 5.29 6.73
CA ALA A 228 17.21 6.49 5.91
C ALA A 228 16.67 6.20 4.50
N TRP A 229 17.16 5.13 3.87
CA TRP A 229 16.63 4.64 2.59
C TRP A 229 15.13 4.33 2.69
N GLN A 230 14.73 3.68 3.78
CA GLN A 230 13.36 3.28 4.01
C GLN A 230 12.44 4.48 4.22
N PHE A 231 12.84 5.40 5.09
CA PHE A 231 12.12 6.64 5.36
C PHE A 231 11.91 7.47 4.08
N LEU A 232 12.93 7.56 3.22
CA LEU A 232 12.83 8.27 1.94
C LEU A 232 11.89 7.56 0.97
N SER A 233 12.00 6.23 0.84
CA SER A 233 11.14 5.43 -0.04
C SER A 233 9.67 5.53 0.37
N GLU A 234 9.41 5.47 1.68
CA GLU A 234 8.06 5.62 2.22
C GLU A 234 7.48 7.01 2.00
N ARG A 235 8.32 8.04 2.16
CA ARG A 235 7.90 9.42 1.91
C ARG A 235 7.52 9.63 0.44
N GLU A 236 8.30 9.08 -0.50
CA GLU A 236 7.98 9.13 -1.93
C GLU A 236 6.66 8.40 -2.24
N PHE A 237 6.47 7.21 -1.67
CA PHE A 237 5.23 6.46 -1.85
C PHE A 237 3.99 7.20 -1.33
N ARG A 238 4.05 7.73 -0.09
CA ARG A 238 2.95 8.51 0.49
C ARG A 238 2.66 9.79 -0.28
N GLN A 239 3.70 10.47 -0.77
CA GLN A 239 3.51 11.67 -1.58
C GLN A 239 2.77 11.33 -2.88
N ALA A 240 3.19 10.26 -3.58
CA ALA A 240 2.52 9.82 -4.80
C ALA A 240 1.05 9.41 -4.55
N GLU A 241 0.76 8.77 -3.42
CA GLU A 241 -0.62 8.43 -3.02
C GLU A 241 -1.47 9.71 -2.77
N GLN A 242 -0.89 10.72 -2.11
CA GLN A 242 -1.53 12.02 -1.89
C GLN A 242 -1.78 12.75 -3.21
N ASP A 243 -0.80 12.79 -4.11
CA ASP A 243 -0.91 13.44 -5.41
C ASP A 243 -2.05 12.80 -6.25
N LEU A 244 -2.16 11.46 -6.24
CA LEU A 244 -3.28 10.77 -6.90
C LEU A 244 -4.63 11.14 -6.25
N THR A 245 -4.67 11.24 -4.93
CA THR A 245 -5.88 11.62 -4.19
C THR A 245 -6.32 13.03 -4.54
N GLU A 246 -5.39 13.98 -4.67
CA GLU A 246 -5.66 15.34 -5.11
C GLU A 246 -6.15 15.37 -6.57
N MET A 247 -5.53 14.61 -7.46
CA MET A 247 -6.00 14.48 -8.85
C MET A 247 -7.42 13.91 -8.92
N ALA A 248 -7.74 12.93 -8.08
CA ALA A 248 -9.08 12.36 -7.99
C ALA A 248 -10.10 13.38 -7.47
N ALA A 249 -9.75 14.14 -6.44
CA ALA A 249 -10.60 15.21 -5.91
C ALA A 249 -10.88 16.29 -6.96
N ASN A 250 -9.85 16.74 -7.69
CA ASN A 250 -9.99 17.71 -8.78
C ASN A 250 -10.88 17.18 -9.92
N THR A 251 -10.79 15.87 -10.21
CA THR A 251 -11.62 15.22 -11.23
C THR A 251 -13.09 15.11 -10.81
N ASP A 252 -13.37 14.76 -9.55
CA ASP A 252 -14.73 14.77 -8.97
C ASP A 252 -15.33 16.18 -9.00
N GLU A 253 -14.56 17.19 -8.58
CA GLU A 253 -15.00 18.59 -8.63
C GLU A 253 -15.29 19.06 -10.06
N ALA A 254 -14.40 18.76 -11.02
CA ALA A 254 -14.61 19.10 -12.42
C ALA A 254 -15.88 18.46 -13.00
N LEU A 255 -16.15 17.20 -12.64
CA LEU A 255 -17.37 16.50 -13.05
C LEU A 255 -18.64 17.15 -12.46
N ARG A 256 -18.62 17.49 -11.17
CA ARG A 256 -19.73 18.20 -10.51
C ARG A 256 -19.97 19.56 -11.14
N TYR A 257 -18.90 20.31 -11.38
CA TYR A 257 -18.96 21.62 -12.01
C TYR A 257 -19.57 21.54 -13.42
N ARG A 258 -19.12 20.56 -14.23
CA ARG A 258 -19.69 20.30 -15.57
C ARG A 258 -21.19 19.98 -15.49
N LEU A 259 -21.60 19.10 -14.58
CA LEU A 259 -23.01 18.78 -14.40
C LEU A 259 -23.83 19.99 -13.92
N GLN A 260 -23.29 20.81 -13.02
CA GLN A 260 -23.94 22.03 -12.55
C GLN A 260 -24.18 23.02 -13.70
N ILE A 261 -23.23 23.16 -14.63
CA ILE A 261 -23.42 23.98 -15.84
C ILE A 261 -24.60 23.45 -16.66
N TYR A 262 -24.78 22.13 -16.74
CA TYR A 262 -25.85 21.52 -17.54
C TYR A 262 -27.19 21.75 -16.84
N GLN A 263 -27.25 21.58 -15.52
CA GLN A 263 -28.44 21.88 -14.71
C GLN A 263 -28.89 23.33 -14.90
N ARG A 264 -27.97 24.30 -14.87
CA ARG A 264 -28.29 25.72 -15.13
C ARG A 264 -28.87 25.95 -16.52
N ALA A 265 -28.42 25.20 -17.52
CA ALA A 265 -28.97 25.27 -18.87
C ALA A 265 -30.44 24.76 -18.88
N LEU A 266 -30.72 23.66 -18.19
CA LEU A 266 -32.07 23.14 -18.04
C LEU A 266 -32.97 24.11 -17.29
N GLU A 267 -32.48 24.73 -16.21
CA GLU A 267 -33.20 25.77 -15.46
C GLU A 267 -33.55 26.96 -16.35
N SER A 268 -32.58 27.45 -17.14
CA SER A 268 -32.81 28.54 -18.10
C SER A 268 -33.85 28.16 -19.17
N GLY A 269 -33.77 26.94 -19.70
CA GLY A 269 -34.76 26.42 -20.64
C GLY A 269 -36.15 26.30 -20.01
N SER A 270 -36.22 25.88 -18.75
CA SER A 270 -37.46 25.69 -18.01
C SER A 270 -38.17 27.02 -17.81
N THR A 271 -37.44 28.04 -17.37
CA THR A 271 -37.94 29.41 -17.26
C THR A 271 -38.37 29.97 -18.62
N PHE A 272 -37.60 29.71 -19.69
CA PHE A 272 -37.96 30.16 -21.03
C PHE A 272 -39.31 29.58 -21.49
N VAL A 273 -39.55 28.28 -21.26
CA VAL A 273 -40.83 27.62 -21.58
C VAL A 273 -41.97 28.13 -20.71
N ALA A 274 -41.74 28.31 -19.41
CA ALA A 274 -42.77 28.79 -18.49
C ALA A 274 -43.30 30.17 -18.88
N LEU A 275 -42.42 31.08 -19.30
CA LEU A 275 -42.77 32.48 -19.60
C LEU A 275 -43.36 32.70 -21.00
N ASN A 276 -43.10 31.82 -21.97
CA ASN A 276 -43.47 32.05 -23.38
C ASN A 276 -44.71 31.25 -23.83
N GLY A 277 -45.39 30.53 -22.94
CA GLY A 277 -46.63 29.81 -23.27
C GLY A 277 -46.42 28.76 -24.37
N GLU A 278 -47.05 28.97 -25.54
CA GLU A 278 -46.86 28.13 -26.73
C GLU A 278 -45.58 28.51 -27.49
N ILE A 279 -44.54 27.68 -27.36
CA ILE A 279 -43.29 27.87 -28.11
C ILE A 279 -43.41 27.22 -29.46
N THR A 280 -43.27 27.97 -30.57
CA THR A 280 -43.23 27.37 -31.91
C THR A 280 -41.90 26.64 -32.19
N PRO A 281 -41.84 25.68 -33.14
CA PRO A 281 -40.59 25.00 -33.49
C PRO A 281 -39.46 25.96 -33.89
N SER A 282 -39.80 27.06 -34.57
CA SER A 282 -38.81 28.06 -35.02
C SER A 282 -38.17 28.81 -33.85
N VAL A 283 -38.95 29.16 -32.83
CA VAL A 283 -38.48 29.85 -31.63
C VAL A 283 -37.59 28.92 -30.80
N TRP A 284 -38.00 27.67 -30.63
CA TRP A 284 -37.18 26.67 -29.92
C TRP A 284 -35.83 26.45 -30.60
N ARG A 285 -35.83 26.30 -31.93
CA ARG A 285 -34.60 26.15 -32.72
C ARG A 285 -33.64 27.31 -32.52
N GLU A 286 -34.14 28.53 -32.61
CA GLU A 286 -33.30 29.72 -32.46
C GLU A 286 -32.75 29.84 -31.04
N TYR A 287 -33.54 29.48 -30.01
CA TYR A 287 -33.07 29.42 -28.63
C TYR A 287 -31.92 28.42 -28.46
N VAL A 288 -32.11 27.16 -28.88
CA VAL A 288 -31.09 26.10 -28.74
C VAL A 288 -29.84 26.40 -29.58
N LYS A 289 -30.01 26.96 -30.79
CA LYS A 289 -28.89 27.39 -31.64
C LYS A 289 -28.01 28.42 -30.93
N ARG A 290 -28.59 29.34 -30.15
CA ARG A 290 -27.83 30.35 -29.37
C ARG A 290 -27.12 29.77 -28.15
N MET A 291 -27.61 28.66 -27.58
CA MET A 291 -26.92 27.95 -26.50
C MET A 291 -25.58 27.36 -26.96
N ASN A 292 -25.45 27.06 -28.25
CA ASN A 292 -24.25 26.51 -28.88
C ASN A 292 -23.78 25.22 -28.17
N LEU A 293 -24.60 24.17 -28.28
CA LEU A 293 -24.44 22.92 -27.54
C LEU A 293 -23.03 22.32 -27.69
N ASP A 294 -22.52 22.26 -28.92
CA ASP A 294 -21.21 21.67 -29.24
C ASP A 294 -20.05 22.34 -28.48
N ARG A 295 -20.13 23.65 -28.24
CA ARG A 295 -19.06 24.42 -27.59
C ARG A 295 -19.24 24.50 -26.07
N SER A 296 -20.48 24.70 -25.62
CA SER A 296 -20.77 25.05 -24.23
C SER A 296 -21.12 23.82 -23.37
N TYR A 297 -21.56 22.73 -24.00
CA TYR A 297 -22.12 21.57 -23.32
C TYR A 297 -21.61 20.24 -23.93
N PRO A 298 -20.31 19.90 -23.77
CA PRO A 298 -19.74 18.66 -24.32
C PRO A 298 -20.55 17.39 -24.00
N GLY A 299 -20.91 16.60 -25.00
CA GLY A 299 -21.74 15.40 -24.80
C GLY A 299 -23.25 15.64 -24.71
N MET A 300 -23.72 16.90 -24.67
CA MET A 300 -25.14 17.22 -24.81
C MET A 300 -25.56 17.17 -26.28
N ARG A 301 -26.24 16.09 -26.67
CA ARG A 301 -26.61 15.83 -28.09
C ARG A 301 -27.91 16.49 -28.53
N GLY A 302 -28.64 17.05 -27.57
CA GLY A 302 -29.85 17.78 -27.85
C GLY A 302 -30.36 18.51 -26.63
N PHE A 303 -31.34 19.36 -26.87
CA PHE A 303 -32.07 20.07 -25.83
C PHE A 303 -33.55 20.12 -26.22
N GLY A 304 -34.41 19.64 -25.35
CA GLY A 304 -35.78 19.35 -25.71
C GLY A 304 -36.81 19.53 -24.59
N VAL A 305 -38.07 19.38 -24.99
CA VAL A 305 -39.25 19.42 -24.13
C VAL A 305 -40.05 18.14 -24.36
N PHE A 306 -40.57 17.57 -23.27
CA PHE A 306 -41.61 16.55 -23.33
C PHE A 306 -42.75 16.90 -22.38
N GLU A 307 -43.94 16.37 -22.65
CA GLU A 307 -45.14 16.61 -21.85
C GLU A 307 -45.88 15.32 -21.48
N GLU A 308 -46.54 15.36 -20.33
CA GLU A 308 -47.49 14.35 -19.88
C GLU A 308 -48.79 14.51 -20.65
N VAL A 309 -49.25 13.42 -21.25
CA VAL A 309 -50.49 13.37 -22.04
C VAL A 309 -51.33 12.23 -21.50
N ALA A 310 -52.57 12.52 -21.10
CA ALA A 310 -53.52 11.48 -20.72
C ALA A 310 -53.85 10.62 -21.94
N GLY A 311 -54.09 9.33 -21.74
CA GLY A 311 -54.41 8.40 -22.84
C GLY A 311 -55.61 8.82 -23.68
N GLU A 312 -56.58 9.53 -23.07
CA GLU A 312 -57.75 10.09 -23.74
C GLU A 312 -57.44 11.31 -24.63
N ASP A 313 -56.39 12.08 -24.30
CA ASP A 313 -55.98 13.29 -25.02
C ASP A 313 -54.94 13.02 -26.11
N LEU A 314 -54.55 11.75 -26.30
CA LEU A 314 -53.43 11.39 -27.18
C LEU A 314 -53.69 11.74 -28.65
N GLU A 315 -54.92 11.57 -29.15
CA GLU A 315 -55.26 11.88 -30.54
C GLU A 315 -55.28 13.39 -30.80
N ASP A 316 -55.78 14.18 -29.85
CA ASP A 316 -55.75 15.64 -29.94
C ASP A 316 -54.31 16.16 -29.89
N PHE A 317 -53.47 15.55 -29.04
CA PHE A 317 -52.03 15.83 -29.01
C PHE A 317 -51.35 15.51 -30.35
N ARG A 318 -51.64 14.36 -30.97
CA ARG A 318 -51.11 14.01 -32.30
C ARG A 318 -51.50 15.06 -33.35
N GLY A 319 -52.77 15.46 -33.38
CA GLY A 319 -53.27 16.47 -34.33
C GLY A 319 -52.56 17.82 -34.19
N ARG A 320 -52.34 18.29 -32.95
CA ARG A 320 -51.63 19.55 -32.68
C ARG A 320 -50.20 19.54 -33.22
N PHE A 321 -49.41 18.51 -32.91
CA PHE A 321 -48.00 18.47 -33.31
C PHE A 321 -47.79 18.02 -34.77
N ALA A 322 -48.72 17.27 -35.36
CA ALA A 322 -48.73 16.99 -36.80
C ALA A 322 -48.87 18.28 -37.63
N ASN A 323 -49.63 19.27 -37.18
CA ASN A 323 -49.73 20.57 -37.86
C ASN A 323 -48.41 21.36 -37.84
N GLU A 324 -47.58 21.19 -36.82
CA GLU A 324 -46.30 21.90 -36.71
C GLU A 324 -45.16 21.21 -37.47
N PHE A 325 -45.11 19.88 -37.43
CA PHE A 325 -43.98 19.09 -37.92
C PHE A 325 -44.27 18.31 -39.20
N GLY A 326 -45.56 18.15 -39.57
CA GLY A 326 -46.02 17.32 -40.68
C GLY A 326 -45.80 15.83 -40.41
N GLU A 327 -45.49 15.07 -41.45
CA GLU A 327 -45.22 13.62 -41.40
C GLU A 327 -43.99 13.23 -40.56
N ARG A 328 -43.22 14.21 -40.08
CA ARG A 328 -42.05 13.98 -39.22
C ARG A 328 -42.40 13.69 -37.76
N PHE A 329 -43.65 13.92 -37.36
CA PHE A 329 -44.10 13.68 -35.99
C PHE A 329 -45.02 12.46 -35.94
N GLU A 330 -44.53 11.41 -35.28
CA GLU A 330 -45.32 10.22 -34.97
C GLU A 330 -45.04 9.83 -33.52
N VAL A 331 -46.09 9.51 -32.75
CA VAL A 331 -45.88 9.00 -31.39
C VAL A 331 -45.52 7.52 -31.41
N HIS A 332 -44.37 7.16 -30.83
CA HIS A 332 -43.84 5.79 -30.80
C HIS A 332 -43.15 5.44 -29.47
N PRO A 333 -43.09 4.15 -29.08
CA PRO A 333 -43.81 3.02 -29.68
C PRO A 333 -45.31 3.12 -29.42
N GLN A 334 -46.12 2.55 -30.32
CA GLN A 334 -47.56 2.45 -30.10
C GLN A 334 -47.84 1.52 -28.91
N ALA A 335 -48.42 2.08 -27.86
CA ALA A 335 -48.81 1.34 -26.67
C ALA A 335 -50.03 2.03 -26.04
N GLN A 336 -50.93 1.27 -25.45
CA GLN A 336 -52.08 1.81 -24.75
C GLN A 336 -51.72 2.00 -23.27
N ARG A 337 -51.69 3.26 -22.81
CA ARG A 337 -51.36 3.62 -21.42
C ARG A 337 -52.30 4.70 -20.93
N GLU A 338 -52.48 4.77 -19.61
CA GLU A 338 -53.24 5.86 -18.98
C GLU A 338 -52.53 7.21 -19.11
N ARG A 339 -51.18 7.19 -19.11
CA ARG A 339 -50.32 8.36 -19.18
C ARG A 339 -49.14 8.11 -20.11
N HIS A 340 -48.88 9.08 -20.97
CA HIS A 340 -47.77 9.12 -21.91
C HIS A 340 -46.84 10.28 -21.57
N PHE A 341 -45.55 10.16 -21.88
CA PHE A 341 -44.55 11.22 -21.70
C PHE A 341 -43.85 11.46 -23.03
N ILE A 342 -44.41 12.36 -23.84
CA ILE A 342 -44.08 12.42 -25.27
C ILE A 342 -43.14 13.58 -25.55
N ILE A 343 -42.00 13.29 -26.18
CA ILE A 343 -41.09 14.32 -26.67
C ILE A 343 -41.78 15.08 -27.80
N ASN A 344 -42.05 16.36 -27.55
CA ASN A 344 -42.71 17.25 -28.50
C ASN A 344 -41.74 18.25 -29.14
N ARG A 345 -40.56 18.46 -28.54
CA ARG A 345 -39.49 19.32 -29.08
C ARG A 345 -38.12 18.74 -28.77
N ILE A 346 -37.24 18.76 -29.77
CA ILE A 346 -35.82 18.49 -29.61
C ILE A 346 -35.03 19.15 -30.73
N GLU A 347 -33.93 19.82 -30.38
CA GLU A 347 -33.00 20.42 -31.33
C GLU A 347 -31.56 20.05 -30.96
N PRO A 348 -30.63 19.88 -31.93
CA PRO A 348 -30.83 20.01 -33.37
C PRO A 348 -31.67 18.88 -33.99
N LEU A 349 -32.75 19.23 -34.70
CA LEU A 349 -33.74 18.25 -35.15
C LEU A 349 -33.18 17.21 -36.13
N SER A 350 -32.21 17.58 -36.98
CA SER A 350 -31.62 16.67 -37.98
C SER A 350 -30.95 15.44 -37.37
N GLU A 351 -30.29 15.63 -36.23
CA GLU A 351 -29.61 14.55 -35.50
C GLU A 351 -30.56 13.81 -34.55
N ASN A 352 -31.67 14.45 -34.22
CA ASN A 352 -32.56 14.01 -33.15
C ASN A 352 -33.95 13.56 -33.62
N LEU A 353 -34.17 13.45 -34.94
CA LEU A 353 -35.49 13.15 -35.53
C LEU A 353 -36.13 11.89 -34.95
N ALA A 354 -35.34 10.84 -34.69
CA ALA A 354 -35.84 9.58 -34.12
C ALA A 354 -36.37 9.70 -32.68
N ALA A 355 -36.03 10.77 -31.95
CA ALA A 355 -36.58 11.02 -30.62
C ALA A 355 -37.83 11.90 -30.65
N LEU A 356 -38.10 12.62 -31.74
CA LEU A 356 -39.33 13.38 -31.86
C LEU A 356 -40.52 12.40 -31.83
N GLY A 357 -41.49 12.67 -30.96
CA GLY A 357 -42.65 11.81 -30.72
C GLY A 357 -42.38 10.56 -29.88
N LEU A 358 -41.15 10.33 -29.40
CA LEU A 358 -40.87 9.18 -28.55
C LEU A 358 -41.59 9.31 -27.19
N ASP A 359 -42.42 8.32 -26.86
CA ASP A 359 -43.10 8.18 -25.56
C ASP A 359 -42.15 7.55 -24.53
N LEU A 360 -41.53 8.39 -23.70
CA LEU A 360 -40.55 7.98 -22.67
C LEU A 360 -41.13 6.99 -21.65
N ALA A 361 -42.46 6.85 -21.57
CA ALA A 361 -43.11 5.88 -20.71
C ALA A 361 -42.81 4.42 -21.08
N PHE A 362 -42.19 4.12 -22.23
CA PHE A 362 -41.92 2.72 -22.62
C PHE A 362 -40.85 2.01 -21.76
N GLU A 363 -39.91 2.76 -21.17
CA GLU A 363 -38.75 2.22 -20.44
C GLU A 363 -38.83 2.59 -18.95
N ALA A 364 -38.47 1.65 -18.06
CA ALA A 364 -38.67 1.81 -16.62
C ALA A 364 -37.77 2.86 -15.98
N GLY A 365 -36.49 2.90 -16.35
CA GLY A 365 -35.52 3.88 -15.84
C GLY A 365 -35.88 5.32 -16.20
N ARG A 366 -36.47 5.56 -17.38
CA ARG A 366 -37.02 6.87 -17.76
C ARG A 366 -38.20 7.27 -16.88
N ARG A 367 -39.17 6.37 -16.66
CA ARG A 367 -40.34 6.63 -15.78
C ARG A 367 -39.91 6.95 -14.35
N GLU A 368 -38.93 6.22 -13.83
CA GLU A 368 -38.37 6.44 -12.50
C GLU A 368 -37.73 7.84 -12.39
N ALA A 369 -36.92 8.23 -13.37
CA ALA A 369 -36.29 9.55 -13.39
C ALA A 369 -37.31 10.70 -13.46
N ILE A 370 -38.37 10.54 -14.27
CA ILE A 370 -39.47 11.51 -14.34
C ILE A 370 -40.13 11.66 -12.96
N ALA A 371 -40.51 10.55 -12.33
CA ALA A 371 -41.14 10.56 -11.01
C ALA A 371 -40.24 11.19 -9.93
N LEU A 372 -38.94 10.87 -9.93
CA LEU A 372 -37.96 11.46 -9.01
C LEU A 372 -37.77 12.95 -9.27
N SER A 373 -37.67 13.38 -10.52
CA SER A 373 -37.50 14.79 -10.87
C SER A 373 -38.69 15.63 -10.39
N THR A 374 -39.92 15.13 -10.53
CA THR A 374 -41.13 15.77 -10.03
C THR A 374 -41.17 15.80 -8.50
N LYS A 375 -40.81 14.69 -7.85
CA LYS A 375 -40.81 14.59 -6.38
C LYS A 375 -39.79 15.54 -5.73
N HIS A 376 -38.63 15.71 -6.35
CA HIS A 376 -37.53 16.50 -5.81
C HIS A 376 -37.48 17.93 -6.36
N GLU A 377 -38.30 18.25 -7.37
CA GLU A 377 -38.31 19.53 -8.08
C GLU A 377 -36.90 19.94 -8.55
N ALA A 378 -36.11 18.94 -8.94
CA ALA A 378 -34.69 19.09 -9.24
C ALA A 378 -34.30 18.26 -10.46
N ALA A 379 -33.16 18.62 -11.07
CA ALA A 379 -32.64 17.91 -12.21
C ALA A 379 -32.18 16.50 -11.82
N VAL A 380 -32.68 15.48 -12.51
CA VAL A 380 -32.39 14.06 -12.25
C VAL A 380 -31.86 13.39 -13.51
N LEU A 381 -30.83 12.55 -13.36
CA LEU A 381 -30.34 11.66 -14.40
C LEU A 381 -31.16 10.37 -14.43
N THR A 382 -31.42 9.86 -15.63
CA THR A 382 -31.87 8.48 -15.80
C THR A 382 -30.78 7.50 -15.39
N ARG A 383 -31.16 6.24 -15.16
CA ARG A 383 -30.21 5.12 -15.27
C ARG A 383 -29.56 5.14 -16.66
N PRO A 384 -28.39 4.49 -16.86
CA PRO A 384 -27.78 4.37 -18.17
C PRO A 384 -28.77 3.82 -19.19
N ILE A 385 -28.91 4.51 -20.32
CA ILE A 385 -29.77 4.11 -21.43
C ILE A 385 -28.94 4.01 -22.72
N VAL A 386 -29.41 3.20 -23.66
CA VAL A 386 -28.96 3.30 -25.04
C VAL A 386 -29.71 4.45 -25.69
N LEU A 387 -28.98 5.47 -26.13
CA LEU A 387 -29.57 6.59 -26.85
C LEU A 387 -30.00 6.13 -28.24
N VAL A 388 -31.25 6.40 -28.61
CA VAL A 388 -31.83 6.06 -29.93
C VAL A 388 -31.07 6.75 -31.08
N GLN A 389 -30.29 7.78 -30.76
CA GLN A 389 -29.63 8.68 -31.69
C GLN A 389 -28.13 8.43 -31.81
N ASP A 390 -27.54 7.57 -30.98
CA ASP A 390 -26.10 7.34 -31.01
C ASP A 390 -25.74 6.26 -32.04
N ALA A 391 -25.05 6.67 -33.10
CA ALA A 391 -24.51 5.76 -34.12
C ALA A 391 -23.47 4.77 -33.54
N ARG A 392 -22.87 5.07 -32.38
CA ARG A 392 -21.87 4.22 -31.69
C ARG A 392 -22.48 3.29 -30.62
N LYS A 393 -23.77 3.44 -30.29
CA LYS A 393 -24.48 2.66 -29.25
C LYS A 393 -23.78 2.70 -27.86
N GLY A 394 -23.14 3.80 -27.51
CA GLY A 394 -22.54 4.01 -26.19
C GLY A 394 -23.59 4.20 -25.10
N ALA A 395 -23.17 4.07 -23.83
CA ALA A 395 -24.02 4.42 -22.70
C ALA A 395 -24.33 5.93 -22.71
N GLY A 396 -25.58 6.30 -22.43
CA GLY A 396 -26.00 7.69 -22.28
C GLY A 396 -27.03 7.87 -21.18
N PHE A 397 -27.42 9.11 -20.96
CA PHE A 397 -28.38 9.52 -19.93
C PHE A 397 -29.35 10.55 -20.48
N LEU A 398 -30.52 10.67 -19.86
CA LEU A 398 -31.30 11.90 -19.94
C LEU A 398 -31.13 12.65 -18.63
N LEU A 399 -30.73 13.92 -18.71
CA LEU A 399 -30.88 14.86 -17.60
C LEU A 399 -32.24 15.53 -17.75
N ILE A 400 -33.10 15.44 -16.74
CA ILE A 400 -34.51 15.84 -16.80
C ILE A 400 -34.81 16.82 -15.67
N LEU A 401 -35.49 17.92 -15.97
CA LEU A 401 -35.94 18.93 -14.99
C LEU A 401 -37.42 19.27 -15.22
N PRO A 402 -38.30 19.20 -14.20
CA PRO A 402 -39.69 19.62 -14.34
C PRO A 402 -39.81 21.12 -14.56
N ILE A 403 -40.80 21.51 -15.35
CA ILE A 403 -41.18 22.90 -15.58
C ILE A 403 -42.28 23.26 -14.59
N LEU A 404 -42.01 24.26 -13.76
CA LEU A 404 -42.93 24.75 -12.74
C LEU A 404 -43.71 25.97 -13.26
N ASP A 405 -44.96 26.13 -12.83
CA ASP A 405 -45.76 27.34 -13.05
C ASP A 405 -45.29 28.49 -12.15
N ASP A 406 -45.87 29.69 -12.33
CA ASP A 406 -45.56 30.87 -11.49
C ASP A 406 -45.85 30.65 -9.99
N GLY A 407 -46.69 29.67 -9.67
CA GLY A 407 -47.02 29.25 -8.31
C GLY A 407 -46.11 28.13 -7.77
N GLY A 408 -45.07 27.73 -8.51
CA GLY A 408 -44.14 26.66 -8.13
C GLY A 408 -44.68 25.25 -8.32
N ARG A 409 -45.78 25.04 -9.06
CA ARG A 409 -46.40 23.73 -9.25
C ARG A 409 -45.93 23.07 -10.56
N PRO A 410 -45.67 21.75 -10.59
CA PRO A 410 -45.34 21.05 -11.83
C PRO A 410 -46.42 21.20 -12.90
N THR A 411 -46.02 21.60 -14.10
CA THR A 411 -46.93 21.83 -15.24
C THR A 411 -47.27 20.56 -16.02
N GLY A 412 -46.69 19.41 -15.68
CA GLY A 412 -46.72 18.22 -16.53
C GLY A 412 -45.84 18.35 -17.78
N ARG A 413 -44.89 19.29 -17.79
CA ARG A 413 -43.87 19.45 -18.85
C ARG A 413 -42.48 19.42 -18.25
N TRP A 414 -41.51 18.96 -19.02
CA TRP A 414 -40.12 18.86 -18.60
C TRP A 414 -39.19 19.39 -19.67
N ILE A 415 -38.10 20.00 -19.22
CA ILE A 415 -36.91 20.19 -20.04
C ILE A 415 -36.03 18.96 -19.89
N TYR A 416 -35.41 18.53 -20.98
CA TYR A 416 -34.42 17.48 -20.91
C TYR A 416 -33.26 17.66 -21.89
N ALA A 417 -32.17 16.97 -21.58
CA ALA A 417 -30.98 16.90 -22.41
C ALA A 417 -30.45 15.46 -22.48
N PRO A 418 -30.36 14.82 -23.67
CA PRO A 418 -29.62 13.58 -23.86
C PRO A 418 -28.11 13.84 -23.75
N LEU A 419 -27.45 13.07 -22.88
CA LEU A 419 -26.02 13.15 -22.58
C LEU A 419 -25.31 11.85 -22.98
N VAL A 420 -24.21 11.94 -23.71
CA VAL A 420 -23.33 10.80 -24.02
C VAL A 420 -22.32 10.62 -22.89
N ALA A 421 -22.25 9.42 -22.29
CA ALA A 421 -21.40 9.18 -21.13
C ALA A 421 -19.91 9.41 -21.43
N GLU A 422 -19.44 8.96 -22.59
CA GLU A 422 -18.04 9.10 -23.01
C GLU A 422 -17.62 10.58 -23.06
N GLU A 423 -18.43 11.43 -23.69
CA GLU A 423 -18.12 12.86 -23.82
C GLU A 423 -18.26 13.60 -22.49
N LEU A 424 -19.27 13.25 -21.68
CA LEU A 424 -19.47 13.84 -20.35
C LEU A 424 -18.27 13.58 -19.43
N LEU A 425 -17.71 12.37 -19.48
CA LEU A 425 -16.68 11.87 -18.56
C LEU A 425 -15.25 11.96 -19.10
N SER A 426 -15.10 12.28 -20.39
CA SER A 426 -13.80 12.53 -21.01
C SER A 426 -13.24 13.92 -20.68
N VAL A 427 -11.91 13.99 -20.59
CA VAL A 427 -11.15 15.24 -20.49
C VAL A 427 -11.73 16.18 -19.42
N LEU A 428 -11.92 15.66 -18.21
CA LEU A 428 -12.33 16.44 -17.03
C LEU A 428 -11.16 17.27 -16.52
N THR A 429 -9.96 16.69 -16.53
CA THR A 429 -8.70 17.34 -16.16
C THR A 429 -7.61 17.02 -17.17
N PRO A 430 -6.59 17.90 -17.36
CA PRO A 430 -5.48 17.64 -18.29
C PRO A 430 -4.69 16.36 -18.00
N GLN A 431 -4.65 15.95 -16.73
CA GLN A 431 -3.92 14.76 -16.25
C GLN A 431 -4.63 13.44 -16.59
N GLN A 432 -5.95 13.48 -16.88
CA GLN A 432 -6.74 12.30 -17.18
C GLN A 432 -6.27 11.65 -18.49
N GLY A 433 -5.92 10.36 -18.43
CA GLY A 433 -5.36 9.60 -19.56
C GLY A 433 -3.86 9.81 -19.78
N ALA A 434 -3.22 10.72 -19.03
CA ALA A 434 -1.78 10.94 -19.04
C ALA A 434 -1.13 10.38 -17.76
N ASP A 435 -1.56 10.87 -16.60
CA ASP A 435 -1.01 10.52 -15.29
C ASP A 435 -1.83 9.43 -14.59
N PHE A 436 -3.14 9.45 -14.78
CA PHE A 436 -4.05 8.45 -14.24
C PHE A 436 -5.11 8.04 -15.27
N ALA A 437 -5.63 6.83 -15.13
CA ALA A 437 -6.80 6.37 -15.84
C ALA A 437 -8.04 6.55 -14.96
N LEU A 438 -9.12 7.08 -15.54
CA LEU A 438 -10.44 7.12 -14.92
C LEU A 438 -11.33 6.02 -15.52
N GLN A 439 -11.94 5.23 -14.65
CA GLN A 439 -13.07 4.35 -14.98
C GLN A 439 -14.29 4.77 -14.17
N VAL A 440 -15.46 4.76 -14.80
CA VAL A 440 -16.73 5.15 -14.16
C VAL A 440 -17.75 4.06 -14.38
N PHE A 441 -18.39 3.64 -13.30
CA PHE A 441 -19.41 2.59 -13.28
C PHE A 441 -20.73 3.13 -12.74
N HIS A 442 -21.85 2.55 -13.18
CA HIS A 442 -23.15 2.83 -12.56
C HIS A 442 -23.32 2.03 -11.27
N GLY A 443 -23.81 2.67 -10.21
CA GLY A 443 -24.01 2.02 -8.91
C GLY A 443 -22.77 2.02 -8.01
N ASP A 444 -22.82 1.15 -6.99
CA ASP A 444 -21.83 1.11 -5.91
C ASP A 444 -20.82 -0.03 -6.09
N VAL A 445 -21.04 -0.92 -7.08
CA VAL A 445 -20.22 -2.11 -7.33
C VAL A 445 -19.68 -2.07 -8.76
N GLY A 446 -18.35 -2.10 -8.92
CA GLY A 446 -17.67 -1.94 -10.20
C GLY A 446 -17.63 -3.20 -11.07
N GLY A 447 -18.79 -3.67 -11.54
CA GLY A 447 -18.90 -4.78 -12.49
C GLY A 447 -18.62 -4.36 -13.95
N GLN A 448 -18.12 -5.27 -14.78
CA GLN A 448 -17.84 -4.98 -16.19
C GLN A 448 -19.10 -4.63 -16.99
N ALA A 449 -20.27 -5.15 -16.59
CA ALA A 449 -21.56 -4.83 -17.19
C ALA A 449 -22.04 -3.40 -16.89
N ASP A 450 -21.52 -2.80 -15.82
CA ASP A 450 -21.91 -1.46 -15.34
C ASP A 450 -20.92 -0.37 -15.76
N LEU A 451 -19.89 -0.71 -16.55
CA LEU A 451 -18.87 0.23 -17.02
C LEU A 451 -19.48 1.23 -18.02
N LEU A 452 -19.43 2.51 -17.67
CA LEU A 452 -19.96 3.61 -18.47
C LEU A 452 -18.88 4.33 -19.27
N TYR A 453 -17.68 4.40 -18.70
CA TYR A 453 -16.55 5.08 -19.29
C TYR A 453 -15.25 4.48 -18.77
N ALA A 454 -14.27 4.35 -19.67
CA ALA A 454 -12.89 4.09 -19.32
C ALA A 454 -11.99 4.99 -20.16
N SER A 455 -10.97 5.55 -19.52
CA SER A 455 -9.90 6.24 -20.22
C SER A 455 -9.19 5.25 -21.14
N GLY A 456 -8.75 5.70 -22.32
CA GLY A 456 -8.23 4.79 -23.37
C GLY A 456 -7.00 3.96 -22.99
N CYS A 457 -6.32 4.29 -21.89
CA CYS A 457 -5.23 3.51 -21.30
C CYS A 457 -5.61 3.14 -19.87
N VAL A 458 -5.54 1.85 -19.52
CA VAL A 458 -5.70 1.34 -18.15
C VAL A 458 -4.51 0.44 -17.85
N SER A 459 -3.88 0.63 -16.68
CA SER A 459 -2.80 -0.26 -16.24
C SER A 459 -3.39 -1.55 -15.66
N GLU A 460 -2.87 -2.72 -16.05
CA GLU A 460 -3.25 -4.02 -15.46
C GLU A 460 -2.77 -4.16 -14.01
N HIS A 461 -1.64 -3.51 -13.67
CA HIS A 461 -1.02 -3.55 -12.36
C HIS A 461 -0.64 -2.14 -11.90
N PRO A 462 -1.63 -1.28 -11.60
CA PRO A 462 -1.35 0.07 -11.12
C PRO A 462 -0.70 0.01 -9.73
N LYS A 463 0.33 0.84 -9.50
CA LYS A 463 0.91 0.98 -8.16
C LYS A 463 -0.05 1.66 -7.17
N PHE A 464 -0.87 2.58 -7.67
CA PHE A 464 -1.81 3.36 -6.86
C PHE A 464 -3.20 3.28 -7.48
N ALA A 465 -4.20 3.04 -6.64
CA ALA A 465 -5.59 3.01 -7.03
C ALA A 465 -6.47 3.64 -5.96
N LEU A 466 -7.50 4.37 -6.39
CA LEU A 466 -8.49 4.98 -5.51
C LEU A 466 -9.88 4.72 -6.08
N GLU A 467 -10.83 4.42 -5.20
CA GLU A 467 -12.24 4.28 -5.56
C GLU A 467 -13.09 5.21 -4.70
N LYS A 468 -14.10 5.83 -5.31
CA LYS A 468 -15.06 6.69 -4.62
C LYS A 468 -16.43 6.58 -5.25
N THR A 469 -17.43 6.28 -4.43
CA THR A 469 -18.84 6.37 -4.83
C THR A 469 -19.34 7.80 -4.65
N ILE A 470 -19.98 8.34 -5.68
CA ILE A 470 -20.62 9.65 -5.65
C ILE A 470 -22.06 9.57 -6.17
N THR A 471 -22.92 10.44 -5.66
CA THR A 471 -24.24 10.65 -6.23
C THR A 471 -24.23 11.89 -7.12
N LEU A 472 -24.66 11.75 -8.37
CA LEU A 472 -24.80 12.84 -9.34
C LEU A 472 -26.24 12.88 -9.86
N ALA A 473 -26.92 14.01 -9.67
CA ALA A 473 -28.31 14.21 -10.10
C ALA A 473 -29.23 13.01 -9.79
N GLY A 474 -29.17 12.51 -8.55
CA GLY A 474 -30.01 11.40 -8.08
C GLY A 474 -29.54 9.98 -8.45
N GLN A 475 -28.42 9.82 -9.18
CA GLN A 475 -27.89 8.51 -9.56
C GLN A 475 -26.54 8.22 -8.87
N PRO A 476 -26.31 6.99 -8.39
CA PRO A 476 -25.02 6.56 -7.84
C PRO A 476 -24.02 6.20 -8.96
N PHE A 477 -22.76 6.59 -8.78
CA PHE A 477 -21.65 6.27 -9.65
C PHE A 477 -20.42 5.89 -8.82
N LEU A 478 -19.73 4.81 -9.22
CA LEU A 478 -18.43 4.45 -8.69
C LEU A 478 -17.34 4.96 -9.63
N LEU A 479 -16.46 5.81 -9.12
CA LEU A 479 -15.32 6.33 -9.86
C LEU A 479 -14.07 5.60 -9.37
N ARG A 480 -13.27 5.11 -10.31
CA ARG A 480 -12.00 4.44 -10.05
C ARG A 480 -10.88 5.19 -10.77
N TRP A 481 -9.89 5.62 -10.01
CA TRP A 481 -8.66 6.21 -10.51
C TRP A 481 -7.53 5.21 -10.34
N THR A 482 -6.75 4.98 -11.40
CA THR A 482 -5.56 4.11 -11.34
C THR A 482 -4.36 4.84 -11.92
N SER A 483 -3.19 4.71 -11.29
CA SER A 483 -1.95 5.33 -11.77
C SER A 483 -1.53 4.78 -13.13
N LEU A 484 -1.01 5.65 -13.99
CA LEU A 484 -0.36 5.26 -15.25
C LEU A 484 1.16 5.26 -15.11
N PRO A 485 1.89 4.51 -15.97
CA PRO A 485 3.35 4.44 -15.92
C PRO A 485 4.09 5.77 -16.10
N ALA A 486 3.42 6.80 -16.65
CA ALA A 486 3.99 8.15 -16.74
C ALA A 486 4.09 8.79 -15.35
N PHE A 487 2.97 8.82 -14.61
CA PHE A 487 2.91 9.28 -13.23
C PHE A 487 3.86 8.51 -12.32
N GLU A 488 3.85 7.18 -12.40
CA GLU A 488 4.69 6.35 -11.53
C GLU A 488 6.19 6.59 -11.73
N ARG A 489 6.62 7.03 -12.93
CA ARG A 489 8.01 7.39 -13.20
C ARG A 489 8.33 8.81 -12.72
N SER A 490 7.40 9.74 -12.84
CA SER A 490 7.59 11.12 -12.34
C SER A 490 7.58 11.19 -10.82
N SER A 491 6.87 10.29 -10.15
CA SER A 491 6.72 10.30 -8.69
C SER A 491 7.82 9.51 -7.95
N THR A 492 8.77 8.90 -8.66
CA THR A 492 9.94 8.23 -8.08
C THR A 492 11.20 9.06 -8.25
N SER A 493 12.07 9.08 -7.23
CA SER A 493 13.38 9.73 -7.35
C SER A 493 14.54 8.74 -7.15
N SER A 494 15.76 9.16 -7.52
CA SER A 494 16.97 8.39 -7.24
C SER A 494 17.50 8.57 -5.81
N ALA A 495 16.88 9.44 -5.00
CA ALA A 495 17.39 9.79 -3.68
C ALA A 495 17.49 8.59 -2.72
N PRO A 496 16.48 7.69 -2.60
CA PRO A 496 16.62 6.50 -1.76
C PRO A 496 17.81 5.65 -2.23
N PHE A 497 17.93 5.41 -3.54
CA PHE A 497 19.01 4.61 -4.09
C PHE A 497 20.39 5.21 -3.79
N VAL A 498 20.55 6.53 -3.95
CA VAL A 498 21.80 7.24 -3.62
C VAL A 498 22.14 7.13 -2.13
N VAL A 499 21.15 7.25 -1.25
CA VAL A 499 21.34 7.08 0.21
C VAL A 499 21.79 5.66 0.55
N LEU A 500 21.18 4.64 -0.06
CA LEU A 500 21.58 3.25 0.15
C LEU A 500 23.03 3.02 -0.29
N VAL A 501 23.39 3.41 -1.51
CA VAL A 501 24.74 3.18 -2.06
C VAL A 501 25.80 3.96 -1.28
N SER A 502 25.55 5.24 -0.98
CA SER A 502 26.50 6.06 -0.22
C SER A 502 26.67 5.58 1.22
N GLY A 503 25.59 5.18 1.90
CA GLY A 503 25.65 4.66 3.26
C GLY A 503 26.39 3.31 3.36
N LEU A 504 26.20 2.42 2.38
CA LEU A 504 26.97 1.17 2.29
C LEU A 504 28.45 1.45 2.00
N MET A 505 28.76 2.40 1.11
CA MET A 505 30.14 2.80 0.84
C MET A 505 30.81 3.39 2.10
N ILE A 506 30.12 4.26 2.85
CA ILE A 506 30.60 4.82 4.12
C ILE A 506 30.86 3.70 5.13
N THR A 507 29.95 2.72 5.23
CA THR A 507 30.12 1.56 6.11
C THR A 507 31.36 0.76 5.75
N LEU A 508 31.60 0.49 4.46
CA LEU A 508 32.79 -0.22 3.98
C LEU A 508 34.07 0.55 4.27
N LEU A 509 34.10 1.86 4.03
CA LEU A 509 35.25 2.72 4.32
C LEU A 509 35.53 2.80 5.82
N LEU A 510 34.49 2.92 6.65
CA LEU A 510 34.60 2.88 8.10
C LEU A 510 35.15 1.53 8.56
N GLY A 511 34.66 0.42 8.01
CA GLY A 511 35.17 -0.92 8.31
C GLY A 511 36.65 -1.07 7.94
N ALA A 512 37.06 -0.60 6.76
CA ALA A 512 38.45 -0.60 6.34
C ALA A 512 39.34 0.23 7.29
N LEU A 513 38.90 1.45 7.64
CA LEU A 513 39.61 2.33 8.58
C LEU A 513 39.75 1.68 9.96
N LEU A 514 38.67 1.17 10.53
CA LEU A 514 38.68 0.50 11.83
C LEU A 514 39.58 -0.74 11.83
N MET A 515 39.58 -1.51 10.74
CA MET A 515 40.53 -2.63 10.58
C MET A 515 41.99 -2.16 10.55
N THR A 516 42.31 -1.01 9.93
CA THR A 516 43.68 -0.47 9.98
C THR A 516 44.10 -0.04 11.39
N PHE A 517 43.19 0.52 12.19
CA PHE A 517 43.45 0.87 13.59
C PHE A 517 43.69 -0.37 14.45
N ILE A 518 42.83 -1.39 14.34
CA ILE A 518 43.01 -2.67 15.06
C ILE A 518 44.36 -3.31 14.70
N LYS A 519 44.77 -3.26 13.42
CA LYS A 519 46.07 -3.77 12.99
C LYS A 519 47.25 -3.00 13.60
N ARG A 520 47.14 -1.66 13.74
CA ARG A 520 48.18 -0.82 14.35
C ARG A 520 48.34 -1.04 15.85
N GLU A 521 47.23 -1.16 16.58
CA GLU A 521 47.25 -1.36 18.03
C GLU A 521 47.95 -2.68 18.40
N GLY A 522 47.73 -3.74 17.63
CA GLY A 522 48.44 -5.01 17.78
C GLY A 522 49.95 -4.93 17.49
N HIS A 523 50.41 -3.98 16.67
CA HIS A 523 51.83 -3.77 16.41
C HIS A 523 52.53 -3.06 17.58
N VAL A 524 51.90 -2.01 18.12
CA VAL A 524 52.42 -1.21 19.23
C VAL A 524 52.48 -2.01 20.53
N ILE A 525 51.46 -2.81 20.84
CA ILE A 525 51.46 -3.68 22.03
C ILE A 525 52.62 -4.69 21.95
N ARG A 526 52.91 -5.22 20.75
CA ARG A 526 54.00 -6.17 20.54
C ARG A 526 55.37 -5.54 20.76
N GLU A 527 55.61 -4.36 20.21
CA GLU A 527 56.86 -3.61 20.48
C GLU A 527 57.06 -3.35 21.97
N VAL A 528 55.99 -2.97 22.69
CA VAL A 528 56.07 -2.74 24.14
C VAL A 528 56.31 -4.03 24.93
N THR A 529 55.70 -5.16 24.53
CA THR A 529 55.91 -6.45 25.20
C THR A 529 57.30 -7.03 24.91
N GLU A 530 57.80 -6.91 23.68
CA GLU A 530 59.17 -7.28 23.32
C GLU A 530 60.18 -6.39 24.07
N ALA A 531 59.99 -5.08 24.10
CA ALA A 531 60.88 -4.16 24.84
C ALA A 531 60.85 -4.38 26.36
N THR A 532 59.68 -4.67 26.96
CA THR A 532 59.59 -4.99 28.40
C THR A 532 60.15 -6.37 28.72
N ALA A 533 60.01 -7.36 27.82
CA ALA A 533 60.65 -8.66 27.96
C ALA A 533 62.18 -8.56 27.85
N GLU A 534 62.70 -7.77 26.91
CA GLU A 534 64.14 -7.48 26.81
C GLU A 534 64.67 -6.78 28.06
N LEU A 535 63.94 -5.80 28.59
CA LEU A 535 64.29 -5.15 29.86
C LEU A 535 64.28 -6.15 31.02
N ALA A 536 63.27 -7.01 31.14
CA ALA A 536 63.22 -8.03 32.20
C ALA A 536 64.39 -9.02 32.10
N VAL A 537 64.74 -9.48 30.89
CA VAL A 537 65.91 -10.34 30.66
C VAL A 537 67.21 -9.60 31.02
N ARG A 538 67.32 -8.30 30.70
CA ARG A 538 68.48 -7.48 31.05
C ARG A 538 68.63 -7.29 32.57
N TRP A 539 67.52 -7.11 33.28
CA TRP A 539 67.47 -7.08 34.75
C TRP A 539 67.89 -8.42 35.37
N CYS A 540 67.46 -9.56 34.81
CA CYS A 540 67.89 -10.88 35.28
C CYS A 540 69.36 -11.20 34.95
N ARG A 541 69.93 -10.62 33.89
CA ARG A 541 71.33 -10.84 33.49
C ARG A 541 72.35 -10.07 34.32
N PHE A 542 71.94 -9.02 35.02
CA PHE A 542 72.81 -8.22 35.89
C PHE A 542 72.17 -7.98 37.26
N PRO A 543 72.15 -8.97 38.18
CA PRO A 543 71.54 -8.82 39.49
C PRO A 543 72.30 -7.91 40.48
N GLY A 544 73.21 -7.01 40.04
CA GLY A 544 74.02 -6.28 41.00
C GLY A 544 75.11 -5.35 40.47
N GLN A 545 74.79 -4.40 39.59
CA GLN A 545 75.72 -3.27 39.33
C GLN A 545 75.26 -1.90 39.87
N ASP A 546 74.00 -1.74 40.30
CA ASP A 546 73.49 -0.45 40.79
C ASP A 546 73.20 -0.40 42.31
N ALA A 547 73.89 -1.22 43.11
CA ALA A 547 73.84 -1.17 44.57
C ALA A 547 75.05 -0.43 45.17
N LYS A 548 75.45 0.71 44.60
CA LYS A 548 76.34 1.69 45.26
C LYS A 548 76.07 3.08 44.69
N LEU A 549 75.15 3.82 45.30
CA LEU A 549 75.17 5.28 45.42
C LEU A 549 73.97 5.72 46.28
N ILE A 550 74.07 5.52 47.58
CA ILE A 550 73.37 6.33 48.57
C ILE A 550 74.46 6.93 49.46
N PRO A 551 74.76 8.24 49.38
CA PRO A 551 75.46 8.93 50.45
C PRO A 551 74.46 9.32 51.54
N THR A 552 74.93 9.17 52.77
CA THR A 552 74.35 9.61 54.06
C THR A 552 73.81 11.03 54.06
#